data_AF-A0A8T5PIX3-F1
#
_entry.id   AF-A0A8T5PIX3-F1
#
_cell.length_a   1.000
_cell.length_b   1.000
_cell.length_c   1.000
_cell.angle_alpha   90.00
_cell.angle_beta   90.00
_cell.angle_gamma   90.00
#
_symmetry.space_group_name_H-M   'P 1'
#
loop_
_entity.id
_entity.type
_entity.pdbx_description
1 polymer ?
#
loop_
_entity_poly.entity_id
_entity_poly.type
_entity_poly.pdbx_seq_one_letter_code
_entity_poly.pdbx_strand_id
1 'polypeptide(L)'
;MKKVLGIKRASTVVNSNQQLSTAINSNQQQSTVDGGYNIRDLQYARRMGQIEQMAADLALIKEKITGLDIKFDLRVPDKVLTEKRFQDELESNDEFFKELDSIRKSIDELKIFISNQQLSTAINSNQQLSTAINSNQQLAILEKIRKSADSLEQSMREKEILKQLNGNKFSSEEIGDLLGISRSRANQILIEMEKKGLVYRIKYGKKILWGKQNLQ
;
A
#
# COMPACT_ATOMS: atom_id res chain seq x y z
N MET A 1 21.18 -51.09 154.79
CA MET A 1 20.17 -50.16 155.34
C MET A 1 20.27 -48.81 154.64
N LYS A 2 19.14 -48.10 154.41
CA LYS A 2 18.97 -46.64 154.08
C LYS A 2 19.75 -46.08 152.85
N LYS A 3 19.07 -45.66 151.76
CA LYS A 3 18.61 -44.27 151.40
C LYS A 3 19.77 -43.25 151.30
N VAL A 4 19.95 -42.42 150.25
CA VAL A 4 19.14 -41.30 149.68
C VAL A 4 19.69 -41.00 148.25
N LEU A 5 18.97 -40.77 147.12
CA LEU A 5 17.93 -39.82 146.64
C LEU A 5 18.43 -38.50 145.97
N GLY A 6 18.28 -38.40 144.63
CA GLY A 6 18.40 -37.19 143.78
C GLY A 6 18.30 -37.58 142.27
N ILE A 7 17.44 -37.07 141.35
CA ILE A 7 17.00 -35.71 140.94
C ILE A 7 18.05 -35.09 139.95
N LYS A 8 17.76 -34.70 138.67
CA LYS A 8 16.49 -34.50 137.90
C LYS A 8 16.70 -34.59 136.34
N ARG A 9 15.61 -34.91 135.60
CA ARG A 9 15.10 -34.46 134.25
C ARG A 9 15.96 -33.53 133.33
N ALA A 10 15.85 -33.51 131.98
CA ALA A 10 15.05 -34.30 131.00
C ALA A 10 15.38 -34.01 129.50
N SER A 11 14.97 -34.95 128.62
CA SER A 11 14.41 -34.80 127.24
C SER A 11 15.21 -34.15 126.08
N THR A 12 15.37 -34.90 124.98
CA THR A 12 14.61 -34.62 123.73
C THR A 12 14.47 -35.87 122.86
N VAL A 13 13.38 -35.99 122.10
CA VAL A 13 13.11 -37.12 121.18
C VAL A 13 13.75 -36.86 119.81
N VAL A 14 14.44 -37.87 119.26
CA VAL A 14 15.11 -37.80 117.96
C VAL A 14 14.13 -38.06 116.81
N ASN A 15 14.14 -37.20 115.78
CA ASN A 15 13.36 -37.39 114.55
C ASN A 15 14.28 -37.89 113.42
N SER A 16 14.03 -39.11 112.93
CA SER A 16 14.91 -39.88 112.04
C SER A 16 15.11 -39.31 110.63
N ASN A 17 14.29 -38.35 110.19
CA ASN A 17 14.28 -37.89 108.80
C ASN A 17 15.25 -36.72 108.48
N GLN A 18 15.92 -36.13 109.48
CA GLN A 18 16.73 -34.91 109.27
C GLN A 18 18.22 -35.13 108.91
N GLN A 19 18.77 -36.35 109.01
CA GLN A 19 20.18 -36.62 108.66
C GLN A 19 20.39 -37.22 107.25
N LEU A 20 19.31 -37.59 106.55
CA LEU A 20 19.40 -38.03 105.13
C LEU A 20 19.95 -36.92 104.20
N SER A 21 19.74 -35.65 104.55
CA SER A 21 20.25 -34.51 103.78
C SER A 21 21.77 -34.40 103.76
N THR A 22 22.48 -34.95 104.76
CA THR A 22 23.95 -34.89 104.80
C THR A 22 24.59 -35.91 103.86
N ALA A 23 23.99 -37.09 103.73
CA ALA A 23 24.49 -38.17 102.87
C ALA A 23 24.39 -37.85 101.37
N ILE A 24 23.40 -37.06 100.95
CA ILE A 24 23.23 -36.66 99.55
C ILE A 24 24.38 -35.76 99.07
N ASN A 25 24.94 -34.93 99.97
CA ASN A 25 26.02 -33.99 99.61
C ASN A 25 27.40 -34.69 99.58
N SER A 26 27.60 -35.76 100.35
CA SER A 26 28.84 -36.56 100.31
C SER A 26 29.10 -37.20 98.93
N ASN A 27 28.03 -37.60 98.24
CA ASN A 27 28.13 -38.27 96.93
C ASN A 27 28.37 -37.33 95.74
N GLN A 28 28.47 -36.00 95.95
CA GLN A 28 28.84 -35.05 94.89
C GLN A 28 30.33 -34.65 94.88
N GLN A 29 31.15 -35.13 95.82
CA GLN A 29 32.57 -34.73 95.93
C GLN A 29 33.59 -35.87 95.79
N GLN A 30 33.18 -37.08 95.36
CA GLN A 30 34.11 -38.20 95.10
C GLN A 30 33.88 -38.84 93.71
N SER A 31 34.48 -38.24 92.68
CA SER A 31 34.79 -38.96 91.41
C SER A 31 35.94 -38.32 90.64
N THR A 32 37.10 -38.26 91.30
CA THR A 32 38.44 -38.16 90.71
C THR A 32 39.27 -39.16 91.52
N VAL A 33 40.01 -40.14 90.97
CA VAL A 33 40.74 -40.25 89.70
C VAL A 33 40.80 -41.74 89.32
N ASP A 34 40.66 -42.12 88.04
CA ASP A 34 41.73 -42.76 87.22
C ASP A 34 41.25 -43.06 85.78
N GLY A 35 42.15 -43.02 84.79
CA GLY A 35 41.82 -43.48 83.41
C GLY A 35 41.67 -42.44 82.28
N GLY A 36 42.23 -41.23 82.41
CA GLY A 36 42.99 -40.64 81.29
C GLY A 36 42.29 -40.07 80.03
N TYR A 37 41.26 -39.22 80.15
CA TYR A 37 41.06 -38.12 79.17
C TYR A 37 40.73 -36.82 79.91
N ASN A 38 41.46 -35.73 79.63
CA ASN A 38 41.23 -34.44 80.29
C ASN A 38 39.87 -33.89 79.83
N ILE A 39 39.12 -33.22 80.71
CA ILE A 39 37.84 -32.57 80.31
C ILE A 39 38.08 -31.54 79.21
N ARG A 40 39.28 -30.93 79.19
CA ARG A 40 39.74 -30.09 78.08
C ARG A 40 39.86 -30.87 76.77
N ASP A 41 40.47 -32.05 76.78
CA ASP A 41 40.68 -32.88 75.57
C ASP A 41 39.34 -33.32 74.97
N LEU A 42 38.36 -33.67 75.80
CA LEU A 42 36.98 -33.98 75.38
C LEU A 42 36.27 -32.76 74.75
N GLN A 43 36.52 -31.56 75.27
CA GLN A 43 36.02 -30.31 74.66
C GLN A 43 36.74 -29.98 73.35
N TYR A 44 38.06 -30.21 73.26
CA TYR A 44 38.83 -30.07 72.03
C TYR A 44 38.35 -31.06 70.95
N ALA A 45 38.20 -32.34 71.28
CA ALA A 45 37.68 -33.36 70.36
C ALA A 45 36.28 -33.01 69.83
N ARG A 46 35.38 -32.53 70.70
CA ARG A 46 34.05 -32.06 70.27
C ARG A 46 34.13 -30.85 69.34
N ARG A 47 35.01 -29.88 69.63
CA ARG A 47 35.22 -28.71 68.76
C ARG A 47 35.85 -29.11 67.42
N MET A 48 36.80 -30.04 67.41
CA MET A 48 37.41 -30.55 66.19
C MET A 48 36.38 -31.26 65.31
N GLY A 49 35.54 -32.15 65.87
CA GLY A 49 34.45 -32.78 65.12
C GLY A 49 33.41 -31.79 64.58
N GLN A 50 33.14 -30.69 65.31
CA GLN A 50 32.31 -29.59 64.80
C GLN A 50 32.98 -28.83 63.65
N ILE A 51 34.29 -28.57 63.74
CA ILE A 51 35.08 -27.93 62.67
C ILE A 51 35.15 -28.83 61.43
N GLU A 52 35.34 -30.13 61.60
CA GLU A 52 35.33 -31.12 60.52
C GLU A 52 33.97 -31.20 59.81
N GLN A 53 32.87 -31.22 60.58
CA GLN A 53 31.52 -31.14 60.01
C GLN A 53 31.30 -29.84 59.23
N MET A 54 31.68 -28.69 59.81
CA MET A 54 31.58 -27.39 59.11
C MET A 54 32.46 -27.33 57.86
N ALA A 55 33.63 -27.99 57.86
CA ALA A 55 34.50 -28.09 56.70
C ALA A 55 33.89 -28.96 55.58
N ALA A 56 33.25 -30.08 55.95
CA ALA A 56 32.50 -30.92 55.02
C ALA A 56 31.29 -30.17 54.42
N ASP A 57 30.52 -29.46 55.25
CA ASP A 57 29.38 -28.65 54.81
C ASP A 57 29.85 -27.52 53.87
N LEU A 58 30.96 -26.85 54.17
CA LEU A 58 31.58 -25.85 53.31
C LEU A 58 32.09 -26.44 51.97
N ALA A 59 32.62 -27.65 51.98
CA ALA A 59 33.04 -28.34 50.75
C ALA A 59 31.83 -28.66 49.86
N LEU A 60 30.73 -29.17 50.44
CA LEU A 60 29.48 -29.44 49.73
C LEU A 60 28.81 -28.17 49.20
N ILE A 61 28.88 -27.06 49.95
CA ILE A 61 28.39 -25.74 49.49
C ILE A 61 29.24 -25.26 48.30
N LYS A 62 30.57 -25.38 48.35
CA LYS A 62 31.46 -25.03 47.24
C LYS A 62 31.16 -25.85 45.98
N GLU A 63 30.97 -27.16 46.11
CA GLU A 63 30.60 -28.05 45.00
C GLU A 63 29.24 -27.67 44.39
N LYS A 64 28.26 -27.30 45.23
CA LYS A 64 26.96 -26.81 44.73
C LYS A 64 27.07 -25.46 44.03
N ILE A 65 27.93 -24.55 44.49
CA ILE A 65 28.18 -23.26 43.84
C ILE A 65 28.85 -23.47 42.50
N THR A 66 29.96 -24.22 42.42
CA THR A 66 30.63 -24.48 41.14
C THR A 66 29.74 -25.25 40.16
N GLY A 67 28.95 -26.21 40.66
CA GLY A 67 27.94 -26.92 39.86
C GLY A 67 26.77 -26.05 39.40
N LEU A 68 26.50 -24.90 40.05
CA LEU A 68 25.55 -23.90 39.60
C LEU A 68 26.18 -22.93 38.60
N ASP A 69 27.42 -22.47 38.83
CA ASP A 69 28.16 -21.59 37.92
C ASP A 69 28.34 -22.26 36.55
N ILE A 70 28.78 -23.52 36.50
CA ILE A 70 28.87 -24.31 35.27
C ILE A 70 27.50 -24.41 34.57
N LYS A 71 26.41 -24.57 35.34
CA LYS A 71 25.04 -24.58 34.77
C LYS A 71 24.59 -23.20 34.31
N PHE A 72 25.14 -22.10 34.81
CA PHE A 72 24.87 -20.76 34.28
C PHE A 72 25.63 -20.55 32.98
N ASP A 73 26.93 -20.87 32.92
CA ASP A 73 27.74 -20.78 31.71
C ASP A 73 27.15 -21.63 30.56
N LEU A 74 26.71 -22.86 30.85
CA LEU A 74 26.04 -23.72 29.86
C LEU A 74 24.67 -23.20 29.38
N ARG A 75 24.08 -22.21 30.05
CA ARG A 75 22.81 -21.55 29.65
C ARG A 75 23.02 -20.20 28.95
N VAL A 76 24.26 -19.71 28.86
CA VAL A 76 24.59 -18.53 28.04
C VAL A 76 24.45 -18.79 26.53
N PRO A 77 24.90 -19.94 25.97
CA PRO A 77 24.77 -20.24 24.53
C PRO A 77 23.34 -20.13 24.01
N ASP A 78 22.36 -20.73 24.72
CA ASP A 78 20.96 -20.70 24.31
C ASP A 78 20.40 -19.27 24.23
N LYS A 79 20.74 -18.41 25.19
CA LYS A 79 20.33 -17.00 25.20
C LYS A 79 20.96 -16.21 24.05
N VAL A 80 22.24 -16.43 23.78
CA VAL A 80 22.96 -15.78 22.67
C VAL A 80 22.41 -16.26 21.32
N LEU A 81 22.03 -17.54 21.21
CA LEU A 81 21.37 -18.10 20.02
C LEU A 81 19.96 -17.52 19.82
N THR A 82 19.17 -17.31 20.89
CA THR A 82 17.85 -16.67 20.76
C THR A 82 17.96 -15.19 20.40
N GLU A 83 18.91 -14.46 21.01
CA GLU A 83 19.13 -13.04 20.67
C GLU A 83 19.58 -12.90 19.21
N LYS A 84 20.55 -13.72 18.77
CA LYS A 84 21.00 -13.68 17.38
C LYS A 84 19.85 -13.98 16.40
N ARG A 85 19.05 -15.02 16.65
CA ARG A 85 17.87 -15.33 15.80
C ARG A 85 16.88 -14.17 15.75
N PHE A 86 16.65 -13.48 16.87
CA PHE A 86 15.77 -12.32 16.91
C PHE A 86 16.32 -11.13 16.10
N GLN A 87 17.63 -10.89 16.14
CA GLN A 87 18.29 -9.89 15.29
C GLN A 87 18.25 -10.29 13.80
N ASP A 88 18.55 -11.55 13.47
CA ASP A 88 18.46 -12.10 12.10
C ASP A 88 17.01 -11.95 11.56
N GLU A 89 15.98 -12.18 12.40
CA GLU A 89 14.56 -11.96 12.06
C GLU A 89 14.21 -10.48 11.89
N LEU A 90 14.75 -9.57 12.72
CA LEU A 90 14.55 -8.12 12.57
C LEU A 90 15.18 -7.60 11.28
N GLU A 91 16.42 -7.99 10.96
CA GLU A 91 17.09 -7.61 9.70
C GLU A 91 16.31 -8.13 8.48
N SER A 92 15.83 -9.38 8.52
CA SER A 92 14.99 -9.94 7.45
C SER A 92 13.66 -9.20 7.27
N ASN A 93 13.04 -8.72 8.36
CA ASN A 93 11.82 -7.91 8.29
C ASN A 93 12.11 -6.52 7.70
N ASP A 94 13.23 -5.90 8.07
CA ASP A 94 13.67 -4.62 7.51
C ASP A 94 13.98 -4.70 6.00
N GLU A 95 14.55 -5.81 5.52
CA GLU A 95 14.70 -6.08 4.08
C GLU A 95 13.34 -6.23 3.38
N PHE A 96 12.42 -7.00 3.97
CA PHE A 96 11.06 -7.15 3.44
C PHE A 96 10.30 -5.82 3.32
N PHE A 97 10.39 -4.94 4.33
CA PHE A 97 9.76 -3.62 4.24
C PHE A 97 10.39 -2.71 3.18
N LYS A 98 11.71 -2.78 2.97
CA LYS A 98 12.39 -2.06 1.86
C LYS A 98 11.93 -2.58 0.50
N GLU A 99 11.73 -3.89 0.36
CA GLU A 99 11.19 -4.48 -0.87
C GLU A 99 9.74 -4.01 -1.13
N LEU A 100 8.88 -4.02 -0.10
CA LEU A 100 7.51 -3.51 -0.20
C LEU A 100 7.44 -2.03 -0.61
N ASP A 101 8.29 -1.17 -0.04
CA ASP A 101 8.35 0.25 -0.44
C ASP A 101 8.85 0.43 -1.88
N SER A 102 9.79 -0.40 -2.32
CA SER A 102 10.26 -0.43 -3.72
C SER A 102 9.13 -0.84 -4.68
N ILE A 103 8.41 -1.93 -4.36
CA ILE A 103 7.25 -2.40 -5.12
C ILE A 103 6.17 -1.30 -5.18
N ARG A 104 5.88 -0.64 -4.06
CA ARG A 104 4.90 0.46 -3.99
C ARG A 104 5.30 1.61 -4.92
N LYS A 105 6.57 1.99 -4.91
CA LYS A 105 7.10 3.05 -5.78
C LYS A 105 6.97 2.69 -7.27
N SER A 106 7.32 1.47 -7.65
CA SER A 106 7.12 0.96 -9.03
C SER A 106 5.64 0.90 -9.43
N ILE A 107 4.73 0.58 -8.51
CA ILE A 107 3.27 0.63 -8.75
C ILE A 107 2.82 2.07 -9.06
N ASP A 108 3.32 3.07 -8.34
CA ASP A 108 2.95 4.47 -8.58
C ASP A 108 3.54 4.99 -9.91
N GLU A 109 4.76 4.59 -10.27
CA GLU A 109 5.35 4.84 -11.60
C GLU A 109 4.53 4.20 -12.74
N LEU A 110 4.04 2.97 -12.55
CA LEU A 110 3.16 2.29 -13.51
C LEU A 110 1.81 2.99 -13.68
N LYS A 111 1.20 3.54 -12.62
CA LYS A 111 -0.03 4.34 -12.71
C LYS A 111 0.17 5.59 -13.57
N ILE A 112 1.30 6.28 -13.39
CA ILE A 112 1.67 7.46 -14.20
C ILE A 112 1.84 7.05 -15.67
N PHE A 113 2.55 5.95 -15.94
CA PHE A 113 2.72 5.42 -17.30
C PHE A 113 1.39 5.10 -18.00
N ILE A 114 0.48 4.39 -17.32
CA ILE A 114 -0.85 4.03 -17.87
C ILE A 114 -1.67 5.30 -18.16
N SER A 115 -1.64 6.28 -17.25
CA SER A 115 -2.34 7.56 -17.43
C SER A 115 -1.82 8.32 -18.65
N ASN A 116 -0.50 8.36 -18.85
CA ASN A 116 0.13 8.99 -20.01
C ASN A 116 -0.20 8.27 -21.33
N GLN A 117 -0.29 6.94 -21.33
CA GLN A 117 -0.71 6.17 -22.51
C GLN A 117 -2.17 6.45 -22.90
N GLN A 118 -3.07 6.56 -21.92
CA GLN A 118 -4.46 6.94 -22.15
C GLN A 118 -4.57 8.36 -22.75
N LEU A 119 -3.82 9.32 -22.20
CA LEU A 119 -3.74 10.68 -22.72
C LEU A 119 -3.19 10.72 -24.17
N SER A 120 -2.12 9.98 -24.46
CA SER A 120 -1.56 9.88 -25.82
C SER A 120 -2.58 9.34 -26.83
N THR A 121 -3.32 8.29 -26.44
CA THR A 121 -4.39 7.71 -27.27
C THR A 121 -5.52 8.70 -27.55
N ALA A 122 -5.93 9.48 -26.54
CA ALA A 122 -6.95 10.51 -26.68
C ALA A 122 -6.49 11.67 -27.59
N ILE A 123 -5.23 12.12 -27.45
CA ILE A 123 -4.63 13.18 -28.29
C ILE A 123 -4.62 12.74 -29.77
N ASN A 124 -4.13 11.53 -30.06
CA ASN A 124 -4.08 11.00 -31.42
C ASN A 124 -5.49 10.90 -32.05
N SER A 125 -6.48 10.46 -31.28
CA SER A 125 -7.88 10.38 -31.73
C SER A 125 -8.46 11.75 -32.06
N ASN A 126 -8.21 12.75 -31.22
CA ASN A 126 -8.64 14.14 -31.45
C ASN A 126 -7.94 14.77 -32.67
N GLN A 127 -6.67 14.44 -32.90
CA GLN A 127 -5.94 14.92 -34.08
C GLN A 127 -6.55 14.38 -35.37
N GLN A 128 -6.90 13.09 -35.43
CA GLN A 128 -7.57 12.48 -36.57
C GLN A 128 -8.94 13.12 -36.85
N LEU A 129 -9.75 13.36 -35.80
CA LEU A 129 -11.04 14.05 -35.92
C LEU A 129 -10.87 15.49 -36.45
N SER A 130 -9.86 16.22 -35.97
CA SER A 130 -9.55 17.58 -36.44
C SER A 130 -9.21 17.60 -37.94
N THR A 131 -8.38 16.66 -38.41
CA THR A 131 -8.08 16.51 -39.84
C THR A 131 -9.34 16.24 -40.67
N ALA A 132 -10.19 15.30 -40.24
CA ALA A 132 -11.43 14.96 -40.94
C ALA A 132 -12.42 16.13 -41.02
N ILE A 133 -12.56 16.91 -39.93
CA ILE A 133 -13.41 18.11 -39.90
C ILE A 133 -12.89 19.16 -40.89
N ASN A 134 -11.58 19.41 -40.93
CA ASN A 134 -10.97 20.37 -41.84
C ASN A 134 -11.19 19.97 -43.32
N SER A 135 -10.96 18.70 -43.68
CA SER A 135 -11.24 18.19 -45.02
C SER A 135 -12.72 18.35 -45.42
N ASN A 136 -13.65 18.07 -44.52
CA ASN A 136 -15.08 18.25 -44.77
C ASN A 136 -15.47 19.73 -44.94
N GLN A 137 -14.87 20.64 -44.17
CA GLN A 137 -15.06 22.09 -44.34
C GLN A 137 -14.53 22.57 -45.70
N GLN A 138 -13.37 22.10 -46.13
CA GLN A 138 -12.79 22.41 -47.44
C GLN A 138 -13.69 21.91 -48.58
N LEU A 139 -14.20 20.67 -48.50
CA LEU A 139 -15.15 20.13 -49.47
C LEU A 139 -16.44 20.97 -49.55
N ALA A 140 -16.99 21.40 -48.41
CA ALA A 140 -18.18 22.25 -48.38
C ALA A 140 -17.95 23.65 -49.00
N ILE A 141 -16.74 24.20 -48.88
CA ILE A 141 -16.33 25.45 -49.54
C ILE A 141 -16.21 25.23 -51.06
N LEU A 142 -15.53 24.15 -51.49
CA LEU A 142 -15.38 23.80 -52.91
C LEU A 142 -16.74 23.57 -53.60
N GLU A 143 -17.69 22.92 -52.93
CA GLU A 143 -19.04 22.71 -53.48
C GLU A 143 -19.80 24.03 -53.68
N LYS A 144 -19.66 24.98 -52.75
CA LYS A 144 -20.22 26.34 -52.89
C LYS A 144 -19.58 27.08 -54.06
N ILE A 145 -18.25 27.01 -54.21
CA ILE A 145 -17.53 27.61 -55.33
C ILE A 145 -18.01 27.01 -56.66
N ARG A 146 -18.17 25.68 -56.75
CA ARG A 146 -18.68 25.01 -57.96
C ARG A 146 -20.08 25.51 -58.31
N LYS A 147 -21.02 25.51 -57.36
CA LYS A 147 -22.39 26.00 -57.58
C LYS A 147 -22.44 27.47 -58.04
N SER A 148 -21.56 28.32 -57.49
CA SER A 148 -21.43 29.71 -57.92
C SER A 148 -20.85 29.83 -59.33
N ALA A 149 -19.86 29.00 -59.70
CA ALA A 149 -19.29 28.96 -61.04
C ALA A 149 -20.32 28.47 -62.08
N ASP A 150 -21.05 27.39 -61.79
CA ASP A 150 -22.13 26.85 -62.62
C ASP A 150 -23.20 27.94 -62.88
N SER A 151 -23.58 28.69 -61.83
CA SER A 151 -24.53 29.81 -61.93
C SER A 151 -24.00 30.99 -62.75
N LEU A 152 -22.70 31.30 -62.63
CA LEU A 152 -22.06 32.36 -63.41
C LEU A 152 -21.99 31.99 -64.89
N GLU A 153 -21.60 30.77 -65.22
CA GLU A 153 -21.55 30.25 -66.59
C GLU A 153 -22.94 30.30 -67.23
N GLN A 154 -23.97 29.84 -66.50
CA GLN A 154 -25.36 29.95 -66.94
C GLN A 154 -25.76 31.41 -67.20
N SER A 155 -25.42 32.36 -66.32
CA SER A 155 -25.71 33.79 -66.51
C SER A 155 -24.99 34.39 -67.73
N MET A 156 -23.74 33.99 -68.00
CA MET A 156 -23.01 34.42 -69.19
C MET A 156 -23.67 33.91 -70.48
N ARG A 157 -24.09 32.64 -70.51
CA ARG A 157 -24.83 32.04 -71.63
C ARG A 157 -26.17 32.76 -71.87
N GLU A 158 -26.92 33.04 -70.80
CA GLU A 158 -28.18 33.78 -70.87
C GLU A 158 -28.00 35.20 -71.42
N LYS A 159 -26.94 35.91 -71.01
CA LYS A 159 -26.59 37.25 -71.54
C LYS A 159 -26.24 37.22 -73.03
N GLU A 160 -25.46 36.23 -73.48
CA GLU A 160 -25.11 36.14 -74.90
C GLU A 160 -26.35 35.81 -75.76
N ILE A 161 -27.24 34.93 -75.30
CA ILE A 161 -28.55 34.68 -75.94
C ILE A 161 -29.36 35.98 -76.08
N LEU A 162 -29.46 36.78 -75.02
CA LEU A 162 -30.20 38.06 -75.05
C LEU A 162 -29.56 39.12 -75.95
N LYS A 163 -28.24 39.03 -76.18
CA LYS A 163 -27.52 39.88 -77.13
C LYS A 163 -27.82 39.47 -78.58
N GLN A 164 -27.83 38.17 -78.88
CA GLN A 164 -28.20 37.66 -80.21
C GLN A 164 -29.68 37.90 -80.55
N LEU A 165 -30.59 37.71 -79.58
CA LEU A 165 -32.03 37.96 -79.73
C LEU A 165 -32.43 39.45 -79.78
N ASN A 166 -31.48 40.38 -79.85
CA ASN A 166 -31.74 41.82 -79.82
C ASN A 166 -32.24 42.33 -81.19
N GLY A 167 -33.52 42.09 -81.49
CA GLY A 167 -34.18 42.41 -82.75
C GLY A 167 -34.44 41.19 -83.65
N ASN A 168 -33.75 40.07 -83.37
CA ASN A 168 -33.87 38.82 -84.13
C ASN A 168 -34.66 37.74 -83.35
N LYS A 169 -35.16 36.75 -84.07
CA LYS A 169 -35.85 35.57 -83.51
C LYS A 169 -35.15 34.31 -84.00
N PHE A 170 -34.78 33.43 -83.08
CA PHE A 170 -34.03 32.21 -83.39
C PHE A 170 -34.72 30.97 -82.84
N SER A 171 -34.58 29.84 -83.54
CA SER A 171 -34.91 28.52 -83.04
C SER A 171 -33.86 28.03 -82.03
N SER A 172 -34.20 27.00 -81.24
CA SER A 172 -33.25 26.36 -80.32
C SER A 172 -32.12 25.59 -81.03
N GLU A 173 -32.19 25.44 -82.35
CA GLU A 173 -31.15 24.86 -83.20
C GLU A 173 -30.10 25.92 -83.54
N GLU A 174 -30.53 27.06 -84.10
CA GLU A 174 -29.66 28.21 -84.40
C GLU A 174 -28.97 28.78 -83.13
N ILE A 175 -29.66 28.83 -81.99
CA ILE A 175 -29.06 29.20 -80.69
C ILE A 175 -28.01 28.16 -80.25
N GLY A 176 -28.21 26.88 -80.56
CA GLY A 176 -27.25 25.82 -80.26
C GLY A 176 -25.97 25.99 -81.07
N ASP A 177 -26.11 26.18 -82.37
CA ASP A 177 -25.00 26.38 -83.31
C ASP A 177 -24.19 27.65 -82.97
N LEU A 178 -24.86 28.76 -82.65
CA LEU A 178 -24.22 30.02 -82.24
C LEU A 178 -23.41 29.93 -80.95
N LEU A 179 -23.77 29.01 -80.04
CA LEU A 179 -23.13 28.85 -78.72
C LEU A 179 -22.25 27.60 -78.62
N GLY A 180 -22.12 26.82 -79.70
CA GLY A 180 -21.41 25.54 -79.70
C GLY A 180 -22.00 24.50 -78.74
N ILE A 181 -23.32 24.49 -78.54
CA ILE A 181 -24.02 23.55 -77.65
C ILE A 181 -25.09 22.74 -78.38
N SER A 182 -25.42 21.57 -77.84
CA SER A 182 -26.53 20.78 -78.39
C SER A 182 -27.84 21.54 -78.33
N ARG A 183 -28.67 21.39 -79.37
CA ARG A 183 -30.04 21.92 -79.45
C ARG A 183 -30.88 21.60 -78.21
N SER A 184 -30.70 20.43 -77.60
CA SER A 184 -31.38 20.07 -76.35
C SER A 184 -30.95 20.95 -75.18
N ARG A 185 -29.65 21.27 -75.06
CA ARG A 185 -29.13 22.15 -74.01
C ARG A 185 -29.56 23.60 -74.24
N ALA A 186 -29.50 24.08 -75.48
CA ALA A 186 -30.05 25.39 -75.86
C ALA A 186 -31.54 25.49 -75.49
N ASN A 187 -32.34 24.47 -75.81
CA ASN A 187 -33.77 24.44 -75.50
C ASN A 187 -34.05 24.43 -73.99
N GLN A 188 -33.24 23.73 -73.17
CA GLN A 188 -33.34 23.82 -71.70
C GLN A 188 -33.07 25.24 -71.20
N ILE A 189 -31.99 25.89 -71.66
CA ILE A 189 -31.64 27.25 -71.25
C ILE A 189 -32.77 28.22 -71.63
N LEU A 190 -33.32 28.12 -72.84
CA LEU A 190 -34.41 28.98 -73.31
C LEU A 190 -35.72 28.78 -72.50
N ILE A 191 -36.04 27.55 -72.09
CA ILE A 191 -37.16 27.27 -71.17
C ILE A 191 -36.93 27.89 -69.79
N GLU A 192 -35.72 27.82 -69.23
CA GLU A 192 -35.41 28.50 -67.95
C GLU A 192 -35.45 30.02 -68.09
N MET A 193 -35.00 30.57 -69.22
CA MET A 193 -35.12 32.00 -69.53
C MET A 193 -36.58 32.44 -69.70
N GLU A 194 -37.45 31.59 -70.25
CA GLU A 194 -38.91 31.83 -70.34
C GLU A 194 -39.55 31.89 -68.94
N LYS A 195 -39.21 30.93 -68.06
CA LYS A 195 -39.65 30.95 -66.65
C LYS A 195 -39.18 32.20 -65.90
N LYS A 196 -37.98 32.70 -66.22
CA LYS A 196 -37.41 33.95 -65.68
C LYS A 196 -38.00 35.22 -66.32
N GLY A 197 -38.87 35.10 -67.34
CA GLY A 197 -39.45 36.24 -68.06
C GLY A 197 -38.48 36.99 -68.96
N LEU A 198 -37.33 36.39 -69.32
CA LEU A 198 -36.29 37.01 -70.15
C LEU A 198 -36.53 36.84 -71.66
N VAL A 199 -37.25 35.78 -72.05
CA VAL A 199 -37.59 35.46 -73.45
C VAL A 199 -39.03 34.96 -73.54
N TYR A 200 -39.62 35.04 -74.73
CA TYR A 200 -40.90 34.43 -75.06
C TYR A 200 -40.76 33.47 -76.24
N ARG A 201 -41.60 32.43 -76.25
CA ARG A 201 -41.72 31.50 -77.38
C ARG A 201 -42.82 31.92 -78.37
N ILE A 202 -42.57 31.66 -79.65
CA ILE A 202 -43.51 31.84 -80.75
C ILE A 202 -43.57 30.53 -81.52
N LYS A 203 -44.78 30.01 -81.77
CA LYS A 203 -44.98 28.85 -82.64
C LYS A 203 -45.13 29.31 -84.08
N TYR A 204 -44.25 28.86 -84.97
CA TYR A 204 -44.29 29.16 -86.40
C TYR A 204 -44.37 27.85 -87.20
N GLY A 205 -45.61 27.42 -87.49
CA GLY A 205 -45.88 26.11 -88.08
C GLY A 205 -45.41 24.97 -87.17
N LYS A 206 -44.45 24.17 -87.65
CA LYS A 206 -43.80 23.08 -86.90
C LYS A 206 -42.59 23.52 -86.08
N LYS A 207 -42.10 24.76 -86.23
CA LYS A 207 -40.94 25.30 -85.50
C LYS A 207 -41.37 26.13 -84.29
N ILE A 208 -40.50 26.19 -83.28
CA ILE A 208 -40.58 27.14 -82.16
C ILE A 208 -39.43 28.12 -82.35
N LEU A 209 -39.76 29.41 -82.35
CA LEU A 209 -38.80 30.51 -82.34
C LEU A 209 -38.87 31.21 -80.99
N TRP A 210 -37.74 31.74 -80.55
CA TRP A 210 -37.60 32.48 -79.30
C TRP A 210 -37.29 33.94 -79.61
N GLY A 211 -37.80 34.85 -78.80
CA GLY A 211 -37.55 36.28 -78.89
C GLY A 211 -37.24 36.86 -77.51
N LYS A 212 -36.44 37.93 -77.48
CA LYS A 212 -36.13 38.67 -76.25
C LYS A 212 -37.37 39.37 -75.69
N GLN A 213 -37.66 39.18 -74.41
CA GLN A 213 -38.70 39.95 -73.73
C GLN A 213 -38.23 41.40 -73.61
N ASN A 214 -39.03 42.35 -74.10
CA ASN A 214 -38.83 43.77 -73.75
C ASN A 214 -39.44 43.99 -72.37
N LEU A 215 -38.58 44.02 -71.35
CA LEU A 215 -38.93 44.57 -70.04
C LEU A 215 -39.16 46.08 -70.24
N GLN A 216 -40.40 46.53 -69.99
CA GLN A 216 -40.76 47.95 -69.86
C GLN A 216 -40.37 48.46 -68.47
#